data_AF-A0A1G7F3S3-F1
#
_entry.id   AF-A0A1G7F3S3-F1
#
_cell.length_a   1.000
_cell.length_b   1.000
_cell.length_c   1.000
_cell.angle_alpha   90.00
_cell.angle_beta   90.00
_cell.angle_gamma   90.00
#
_symmetry.space_group_name_H-M   'P 1'
#
loop_
_entity.id
_entity.type
_entity.pdbx_description
1 polymer ?
#
loop_
_entity_poly.entity_id
_entity_poly.type
_entity_poly.pdbx_seq_one_letter_code
_entity_poly.pdbx_strand_id
1 'polypeptide(L)'
;MIDVENLKQYQIKRPDRWSLFGDAEDFDNLPVSHKDQIFFLDKTATDFLYEFLKVAKLIATNDNPFSKNNFKTVEHYTQMDNENGLKKWLYNRAIPFKEEVFLLGDDCILTTWKIVVKYAPDLFFSNDTVVFNSTLNWCLFYFHHDHLFFGRDNIYDTSNDQIKMDEINRLKGIYPNMKFPY
;
A
#
# COMPACT_ATOMS: atom_id res chain seq x y z
N MET A 1 13.79 5.33 -15.06
CA MET A 1 12.78 4.25 -15.04
C MET A 1 12.23 4.21 -13.61
N ILE A 2 10.93 4.05 -13.42
CA ILE A 2 10.36 3.99 -12.07
C ILE A 2 10.48 2.56 -11.52
N ASP A 3 10.89 2.44 -10.26
CA ASP A 3 11.00 1.18 -9.53
C ASP A 3 10.77 1.42 -8.02
N VAL A 4 10.63 0.34 -7.24
CA VAL A 4 10.32 0.43 -5.80
C VAL A 4 11.43 1.14 -5.00
N GLU A 5 12.69 1.05 -5.43
CA GLU A 5 13.83 1.66 -4.74
C GLU A 5 13.84 3.18 -4.91
N ASN A 6 13.25 3.66 -6.01
CA ASN A 6 13.30 5.05 -6.40
C ASN A 6 11.94 5.76 -6.30
N LEU A 7 10.94 5.21 -5.61
CA LEU A 7 9.64 5.86 -5.43
C LEU A 7 9.72 7.20 -4.68
N LYS A 8 10.72 7.38 -3.80
CA LYS A 8 10.83 8.59 -2.97
C LYS A 8 11.06 9.89 -3.75
N GLN A 9 11.60 9.82 -4.96
CA GLN A 9 11.80 10.99 -5.83
C GLN A 9 10.50 11.47 -6.48
N TYR A 10 9.41 10.71 -6.38
CA TYR A 10 8.08 11.08 -6.89
C TYR A 10 7.18 11.71 -5.83
N GLN A 11 7.76 12.21 -4.73
CA GLN A 11 7.01 12.87 -3.69
C GLN A 11 6.43 14.21 -4.17
N ILE A 12 5.19 14.45 -3.78
CA ILE A 12 4.47 15.70 -4.03
C ILE A 12 4.01 16.31 -2.71
N LYS A 13 3.64 17.59 -2.75
CA LYS A 13 2.87 18.19 -1.67
C LYS A 13 1.51 17.48 -1.57
N ARG A 14 0.88 17.56 -0.39
CA ARG A 14 -0.51 17.11 -0.21
C ARG A 14 -1.38 17.61 -1.37
N PRO A 15 -2.06 16.72 -2.10
CA PRO A 15 -2.88 17.12 -3.23
C PRO A 15 -4.12 17.88 -2.73
N ASP A 16 -4.66 18.81 -3.53
CA ASP A 16 -5.85 19.58 -3.17
C ASP A 16 -7.16 18.81 -3.44
N ARG A 17 -7.23 17.62 -2.84
CA ARG A 17 -8.37 16.70 -2.88
C ARG A 17 -8.40 15.87 -1.59
N TRP A 18 -9.45 15.06 -1.44
CA TRP A 18 -9.53 14.08 -0.36
C TRP A 18 -8.43 13.01 -0.50
N SER A 19 -7.88 12.56 0.63
CA SER A 19 -6.88 11.50 0.71
C SER A 19 -7.15 10.58 1.91
N LEU A 20 -6.35 9.53 2.07
CA LEU A 20 -6.42 8.64 3.24
C LEU A 20 -6.22 9.35 4.60
N PHE A 21 -5.70 10.57 4.61
CA PHE A 21 -5.60 11.42 5.81
C PHE A 21 -6.61 12.56 5.83
N GLY A 22 -7.73 12.40 5.11
CA GLY A 22 -8.81 13.37 5.03
C GLY A 22 -8.57 14.47 4.00
N ASP A 23 -9.29 15.58 4.16
CA ASP A 23 -9.15 16.78 3.34
C ASP A 23 -7.96 17.66 3.77
N ALA A 24 -7.94 18.92 3.33
CA ALA A 24 -6.87 19.85 3.68
C ALA A 24 -6.85 20.18 5.18
N GLU A 25 -8.04 20.41 5.74
CA GLU A 25 -8.21 20.82 7.12
C GLU A 25 -7.90 19.66 8.07
N ASP A 26 -8.41 18.45 7.76
CA ASP A 26 -8.10 17.24 8.50
C ASP A 26 -6.59 17.00 8.58
N PHE A 27 -5.91 17.09 7.43
CA PHE A 27 -4.47 16.89 7.35
C PHE A 27 -3.70 17.98 8.11
N ASP A 28 -4.08 19.25 7.94
CA ASP A 28 -3.38 20.37 8.58
C ASP A 28 -3.53 20.35 10.10
N ASN A 29 -4.63 19.80 10.61
CA ASN A 29 -4.88 19.59 12.03
C ASN A 29 -4.06 18.45 12.64
N LEU A 30 -3.38 17.62 11.84
CA LEU A 30 -2.48 16.59 12.36
C LEU A 30 -1.29 17.21 13.10
N PRO A 31 -0.81 16.59 14.19
CA PRO A 31 0.42 17.00 14.85
C PRO A 31 1.59 17.08 13.86
N VAL A 32 2.43 18.11 13.97
CA VAL A 32 3.59 18.30 13.08
C VAL A 32 4.48 17.05 13.04
N SER A 33 4.72 16.44 14.21
CA SER A 33 5.49 15.20 14.32
C SER A 33 4.90 14.01 13.57
N HIS A 34 3.62 14.04 13.22
CA HIS A 34 2.97 13.03 12.39
C HIS A 34 3.01 13.42 10.90
N LYS A 35 2.76 14.70 10.58
CA LYS A 35 2.85 15.23 9.22
C LYS A 35 4.24 15.02 8.61
N ASP A 36 5.30 15.19 9.41
CA ASP A 36 6.69 14.97 9.00
C ASP A 36 7.00 13.51 8.61
N GLN A 37 6.07 12.58 8.84
CA GLN A 37 6.17 11.17 8.48
C GLN A 37 5.20 10.78 7.36
N ILE A 38 4.50 11.72 6.71
CA ILE A 38 3.52 11.44 5.67
C ILE A 38 3.94 12.13 4.37
N PHE A 39 4.29 11.33 3.36
CA PHE A 39 4.77 11.81 2.07
C PHE A 39 3.86 11.29 0.96
N PHE A 40 3.14 12.19 0.31
CA PHE A 40 2.28 11.85 -0.83
C PHE A 40 3.14 11.57 -2.06
N LEU A 41 2.77 10.54 -2.83
CA LEU A 41 3.41 10.22 -4.10
C LEU A 41 2.56 10.71 -5.27
N ASP A 42 3.21 11.04 -6.38
CA ASP A 42 2.52 11.46 -7.59
C ASP A 42 1.72 10.32 -8.24
N LYS A 43 0.98 10.67 -9.29
CA LYS A 43 0.21 9.70 -10.06
C LYS A 43 1.10 8.65 -10.73
N THR A 44 2.31 9.01 -11.16
CA THR A 44 3.25 8.09 -11.82
C THR A 44 3.63 6.94 -10.88
N ALA A 45 4.01 7.27 -9.65
CA ALA A 45 4.34 6.31 -8.61
C ALA A 45 3.13 5.49 -8.15
N THR A 46 1.97 6.14 -8.00
CA THR A 46 0.72 5.48 -7.63
C THR A 46 0.31 4.44 -8.68
N ASP A 47 0.32 4.82 -9.96
CA ASP A 47 -0.02 3.94 -11.08
C ASP A 47 0.96 2.75 -11.16
N PHE A 48 2.27 3.01 -11.03
CA PHE A 48 3.29 1.96 -11.04
C PHE A 48 3.06 0.95 -9.91
N LEU A 49 2.85 1.42 -8.68
CA LEU A 49 2.64 0.54 -7.53
C LEU A 49 1.36 -0.29 -7.68
N TYR A 50 0.27 0.33 -8.14
CA TYR A 50 -0.98 -0.38 -8.37
C TYR A 50 -0.80 -1.51 -9.40
N GLU A 51 -0.15 -1.22 -10.54
CA GLU A 51 0.14 -2.22 -11.56
C GLU A 51 1.06 -3.33 -11.03
N PHE A 52 2.13 -2.95 -10.33
CA PHE A 52 3.09 -3.88 -9.74
C PHE A 52 2.41 -4.87 -8.79
N LEU A 53 1.63 -4.38 -7.82
CA LEU A 53 0.93 -5.22 -6.86
C LEU A 53 -0.13 -6.12 -7.52
N LYS A 54 -0.79 -5.63 -8.58
CA LYS A 54 -1.74 -6.41 -9.37
C LYS A 54 -1.06 -7.55 -10.13
N VAL A 55 0.09 -7.30 -10.75
CA VAL A 55 0.89 -8.33 -11.45
C VAL A 55 1.43 -9.35 -10.45
N ALA A 56 1.89 -8.89 -9.28
CA ALA A 56 2.32 -9.73 -8.16
C ALA A 56 1.18 -10.51 -7.48
N LYS A 57 -0.09 -10.22 -7.82
CA LYS A 57 -1.30 -10.80 -7.22
C LYS A 57 -1.38 -10.60 -5.70
N LEU A 58 -0.84 -9.48 -5.23
CA LEU A 58 -0.89 -9.07 -3.82
C LEU A 58 -2.22 -8.40 -3.46
N ILE A 59 -2.90 -7.83 -4.45
CA ILE A 59 -4.22 -7.22 -4.33
C ILE A 59 -5.25 -8.03 -5.11
N ALA A 60 -6.50 -7.97 -4.66
CA ALA A 60 -7.63 -8.64 -5.30
C ALA A 60 -8.83 -7.69 -5.41
N THR A 61 -9.80 -8.07 -6.25
CA THR A 61 -11.11 -7.39 -6.36
C THR A 61 -12.17 -8.05 -5.47
N ASN A 62 -11.75 -9.00 -4.64
CA ASN A 62 -12.56 -9.79 -3.73
C ASN A 62 -11.76 -10.06 -2.44
N ASP A 63 -12.37 -10.80 -1.53
CA ASP A 63 -11.84 -11.21 -0.23
C ASP A 63 -10.75 -12.29 -0.30
N ASN A 64 -10.08 -12.45 -1.45
CA ASN A 64 -9.02 -13.43 -1.65
C ASN A 64 -7.74 -12.79 -2.22
N PRO A 65 -7.08 -11.88 -1.47
CA PRO A 65 -5.76 -11.37 -1.83
C PRO A 65 -4.71 -12.51 -1.79
N PHE A 66 -3.50 -12.21 -2.28
CA PHE A 66 -2.36 -13.14 -2.22
C PHE A 66 -2.57 -14.44 -3.03
N SER A 67 -3.26 -14.34 -4.16
CA SER A 67 -3.76 -15.49 -4.93
C SER A 67 -2.69 -16.35 -5.60
N LYS A 68 -1.41 -15.99 -5.49
CA LYS A 68 -0.26 -16.79 -5.97
C LYS A 68 0.38 -17.64 -4.88
N ASN A 69 -0.28 -17.79 -3.72
CA ASN A 69 0.33 -18.31 -2.50
C ASN A 69 1.59 -17.51 -2.15
N ASN A 70 1.47 -16.18 -2.18
CA ASN A 70 2.60 -15.27 -2.05
C ASN A 70 3.31 -15.43 -0.69
N PHE A 71 2.57 -15.77 0.35
CA PHE A 71 3.04 -15.79 1.73
C PHE A 71 2.88 -17.16 2.35
N LYS A 72 3.85 -17.57 3.18
CA LYS A 72 3.77 -18.81 3.95
C LYS A 72 2.66 -18.76 5.01
N THR A 73 2.46 -17.57 5.60
CA THR A 73 1.47 -17.34 6.65
C THR A 73 0.53 -16.22 6.21
N VAL A 74 -0.78 -16.47 6.27
CA VAL A 74 -1.82 -15.45 6.06
C VAL A 74 -2.74 -15.44 7.28
N GLU A 75 -2.83 -14.29 7.95
CA GLU A 75 -3.68 -14.05 9.10
C GLU A 75 -4.81 -13.09 8.73
N HIS A 76 -5.95 -13.19 9.43
CA HIS A 76 -7.16 -12.43 9.11
C HIS A 76 -7.68 -11.72 10.37
N TYR A 77 -8.27 -10.55 10.18
CA TYR A 77 -8.93 -9.77 11.22
C TYR A 77 -10.24 -9.17 10.68
N THR A 78 -11.31 -9.29 11.45
CA THR A 78 -12.68 -8.91 11.02
C THR A 78 -13.42 -8.04 12.05
N GLN A 79 -12.81 -7.75 13.20
CA GLN A 79 -13.42 -6.92 14.26
C GLN A 79 -13.06 -5.44 14.05
N MET A 80 -13.39 -4.90 12.86
CA MET A 80 -12.98 -3.55 12.45
C MET A 80 -13.62 -2.44 13.31
N ASP A 81 -14.76 -2.73 13.93
CA ASP A 81 -15.47 -1.86 14.88
C ASP A 81 -14.72 -1.70 16.23
N ASN A 82 -13.81 -2.62 16.56
CA ASN A 82 -13.01 -2.56 17.77
C ASN A 82 -11.67 -1.84 17.51
N GLU A 83 -11.68 -0.51 17.51
CA GLU A 83 -10.49 0.30 17.23
C GLU A 83 -9.25 -0.09 18.05
N ASN A 84 -9.42 -0.32 19.36
CA ASN A 84 -8.33 -0.74 20.24
C ASN A 84 -7.84 -2.15 19.90
N GLY A 85 -8.76 -3.04 19.54
CA GLY A 85 -8.45 -4.37 19.04
C GLY A 85 -7.63 -4.33 17.75
N LEU A 86 -8.03 -3.49 16.79
CA LEU A 86 -7.33 -3.31 15.52
C LEU A 86 -5.91 -2.80 15.74
N LYS A 87 -5.74 -1.71 16.52
CA LYS A 87 -4.41 -1.16 16.83
C LYS A 87 -3.53 -2.17 17.53
N LYS A 88 -4.08 -2.95 18.47
CA LYS A 88 -3.35 -4.01 19.17
C LYS A 88 -2.98 -5.16 18.22
N TRP A 89 -3.87 -5.55 17.32
CA TRP A 89 -3.61 -6.60 16.33
C TRP A 89 -2.49 -6.22 15.36
N LEU A 90 -2.48 -4.96 14.90
CA LEU A 90 -1.41 -4.39 14.07
C LEU A 90 -0.09 -4.24 14.85
N TYR A 91 -0.12 -3.79 16.10
CA TYR A 91 1.06 -3.72 16.95
C TYR A 91 1.75 -5.09 17.10
N ASN A 92 0.96 -6.14 17.24
CA ASN A 92 1.45 -7.52 17.39
C ASN A 92 2.08 -8.11 16.11
N ARG A 93 2.10 -7.39 14.99
CA ARG A 93 2.83 -7.81 13.78
C ARG A 93 4.35 -7.74 13.92
N ALA A 94 4.85 -7.16 15.01
CA ALA A 94 6.28 -7.00 15.31
C ALA A 94 7.06 -6.21 14.25
N ILE A 95 6.38 -5.37 13.48
CA ILE A 95 7.01 -4.44 12.53
C ILE A 95 7.53 -3.23 13.33
N PRO A 96 8.80 -2.83 13.20
CA PRO A 96 9.35 -1.65 13.85
C PRO A 96 8.57 -0.38 13.49
N PHE A 97 8.22 0.44 14.48
CA PHE A 97 7.49 1.69 14.25
C PHE A 97 8.20 2.70 13.34
N LYS A 98 9.52 2.63 13.24
CA LYS A 98 10.33 3.46 12.33
C LYS A 98 10.39 2.91 10.91
N GLU A 99 9.87 1.71 10.66
CA GLU A 99 9.89 1.10 9.34
C GLU A 99 9.05 1.93 8.39
N GLU A 100 9.63 2.25 7.23
CA GLU A 100 8.96 2.94 6.16
C GLU A 100 8.08 1.96 5.37
N VAL A 101 6.86 2.38 5.11
CA VAL A 101 5.83 1.57 4.46
C VAL A 101 5.10 2.41 3.42
N PHE A 102 4.69 1.76 2.35
CA PHE A 102 3.80 2.32 1.36
C PHE A 102 2.36 1.97 1.74
N LEU A 103 1.51 2.97 1.70
CA LEU A 103 0.07 2.89 1.89
C LEU A 103 -0.57 3.23 0.54
N LEU A 104 -1.22 2.26 -0.09
CA LEU A 104 -1.87 2.41 -1.39
C LEU A 104 -3.38 2.41 -1.21
N GLY A 105 -4.01 3.54 -1.53
CA GLY A 105 -5.45 3.68 -1.79
C GLY A 105 -5.65 4.41 -3.12
N ASP A 106 -6.48 5.46 -3.13
CA ASP A 106 -6.65 6.33 -4.32
C ASP A 106 -5.37 7.08 -4.68
N ASP A 107 -4.62 7.49 -3.66
CA ASP A 107 -3.26 8.01 -3.74
C ASP A 107 -2.32 7.07 -2.99
N CYS A 108 -1.07 6.98 -3.46
CA CYS A 108 -0.04 6.29 -2.70
C CYS A 108 0.68 7.26 -1.76
N ILE A 109 0.91 6.79 -0.54
CA ILE A 109 1.57 7.53 0.52
C ILE A 109 2.73 6.70 1.06
N LEU A 110 3.91 7.30 1.12
CA LEU A 110 5.01 6.77 1.91
C LEU A 110 4.89 7.30 3.34
N THR A 111 4.86 6.39 4.31
CA THR A 111 4.79 6.75 5.72
C THR A 111 5.55 5.76 6.60
N THR A 112 5.38 5.82 7.92
CA THR A 112 5.95 4.87 8.85
C THR A 112 4.89 3.92 9.41
N TRP A 113 5.30 2.73 9.83
CA TRP A 113 4.40 1.78 10.48
C TRP A 113 3.73 2.39 11.73
N LYS A 114 4.41 3.30 12.43
CA LYS A 114 3.82 4.06 13.54
C LYS A 114 2.56 4.81 13.13
N ILE A 115 2.59 5.50 12.00
CA ILE A 115 1.46 6.27 11.49
C ILE A 115 0.32 5.32 11.11
N VAL A 116 0.61 4.22 10.44
CA VAL A 116 -0.39 3.20 10.09
C VAL A 116 -1.11 2.67 11.33
N VAL A 117 -0.38 2.28 12.38
CA VAL A 117 -0.99 1.80 13.63
C VAL A 117 -1.77 2.90 14.34
N LYS A 118 -1.26 4.14 14.36
CA LYS A 118 -1.89 5.26 15.07
C LYS A 118 -3.26 5.62 14.48
N TYR A 119 -3.35 5.64 13.15
CA TYR A 119 -4.51 6.07 12.37
C TYR A 119 -5.29 4.91 11.75
N ALA A 120 -5.03 3.66 12.14
CA ALA A 120 -5.64 2.47 11.53
C ALA A 120 -7.17 2.54 11.33
N PRO A 121 -7.99 3.00 12.30
CA PRO A 121 -9.44 3.13 12.08
C PRO A 121 -9.78 4.10 10.94
N ASP A 122 -9.05 5.20 10.82
CA ASP A 122 -9.25 6.23 9.78
C ASP A 122 -8.66 5.79 8.43
N LEU A 123 -7.74 4.82 8.42
CA LEU A 123 -7.13 4.28 7.20
C LEU A 123 -7.92 3.11 6.61
N PHE A 124 -8.65 2.35 7.43
CA PHE A 124 -9.29 1.08 7.05
C PHE A 124 -10.82 1.13 7.26
N PHE A 125 -11.50 2.05 6.58
CA PHE A 125 -12.95 2.28 6.76
C PHE A 125 -13.79 2.35 5.49
N SER A 126 -13.18 2.57 4.31
CA SER A 126 -13.95 2.85 3.07
C SER A 126 -13.49 2.03 1.88
N ASN A 127 -12.28 2.26 1.38
CA ASN A 127 -11.80 1.66 0.14
C ASN A 127 -10.75 0.60 0.42
N ASP A 128 -10.56 -0.30 -0.54
CA ASP A 128 -9.48 -1.29 -0.48
C ASP A 128 -8.14 -0.56 -0.28
N THR A 129 -7.39 -0.99 0.72
CA THR A 129 -6.16 -0.32 1.12
C THR A 129 -5.05 -1.34 1.34
N VAL A 130 -3.87 -1.07 0.81
CA VAL A 130 -2.73 -1.97 0.90
C VAL A 130 -1.60 -1.30 1.68
N VAL A 131 -0.99 -2.04 2.60
CA VAL A 131 0.23 -1.60 3.28
C VAL A 131 1.33 -2.62 3.09
N PHE A 132 2.51 -2.18 2.69
CA PHE A 132 3.67 -3.04 2.48
C PHE A 132 4.96 -2.24 2.61
N ASN A 133 6.10 -2.90 2.76
CA ASN A 133 7.42 -2.27 2.72
C ASN A 133 8.14 -2.60 1.40
N SER A 134 9.29 -1.98 1.16
CA SER A 134 10.10 -2.22 -0.05
C SER A 134 10.60 -3.67 -0.18
N THR A 135 10.68 -4.44 0.90
CA THR A 135 11.13 -5.84 0.87
C THR A 135 10.05 -6.80 0.37
N LEU A 136 8.78 -6.40 0.43
CA LEU A 136 7.61 -7.23 0.16
C LEU A 136 7.59 -8.56 0.95
N ASN A 137 8.34 -8.66 2.04
CA ASN A 137 8.33 -9.86 2.89
C ASN A 137 7.00 -10.03 3.63
N TRP A 138 6.22 -8.95 3.72
CA TRP A 138 4.87 -8.94 4.25
C TRP A 138 4.00 -7.96 3.46
N CYS A 139 2.68 -8.19 3.51
CA CYS A 139 1.67 -7.30 2.93
C CYS A 139 0.42 -7.34 3.79
N LEU A 140 -0.12 -6.17 4.09
CA LEU A 140 -1.42 -5.97 4.72
C LEU A 140 -2.40 -5.54 3.63
N PHE A 141 -3.54 -6.19 3.54
CA PHE A 141 -4.60 -5.85 2.59
C PHE A 141 -5.90 -5.68 3.36
N TYR A 142 -6.47 -4.48 3.33
CA TYR A 142 -7.83 -4.20 3.76
C TYR A 142 -8.76 -4.31 2.56
N PHE A 143 -9.78 -5.15 2.69
CA PHE A 143 -10.89 -5.25 1.77
C PHE A 143 -12.07 -4.50 2.39
N HIS A 144 -12.71 -3.62 1.61
CA HIS A 144 -13.77 -2.69 2.03
C HIS A 144 -15.02 -3.31 2.66
N HIS A 145 -15.12 -4.63 2.73
CA HIS A 145 -16.17 -5.35 3.48
C HIS A 145 -15.73 -5.71 4.91
N ASP A 146 -14.84 -4.93 5.54
CA ASP A 146 -14.33 -5.14 6.89
C ASP A 146 -13.47 -6.39 7.10
N HIS A 147 -12.71 -6.76 6.07
CA HIS A 147 -11.74 -7.85 6.17
C HIS A 147 -10.32 -7.33 6.01
N LEU A 148 -9.47 -7.61 7.00
CA LEU A 148 -8.06 -7.27 6.97
C LEU A 148 -7.22 -8.55 6.91
N PHE A 149 -6.35 -8.65 5.91
CA PHE A 149 -5.49 -9.79 5.65
C PHE A 149 -4.04 -9.39 5.85
N PHE A 150 -3.26 -10.20 6.56
CA PHE A 150 -1.83 -9.99 6.73
C PHE A 150 -1.06 -11.23 6.26
N GLY A 151 -0.43 -11.10 5.10
CA GLY A 151 0.52 -12.07 4.58
C GLY A 151 1.94 -11.76 5.07
N ARG A 152 2.69 -12.78 5.48
CA ARG A 152 4.11 -12.65 5.86
C ARG A 152 4.92 -13.90 5.50
N ASP A 153 6.24 -13.74 5.56
CA ASP A 153 7.21 -14.73 5.11
C ASP A 153 6.99 -14.98 3.61
N ASN A 154 7.34 -13.99 2.79
CA ASN A 154 7.15 -14.06 1.35
C ASN A 154 7.96 -15.24 0.78
N ILE A 155 7.28 -16.10 0.02
CA ILE A 155 7.86 -17.27 -0.64
C ILE A 155 7.79 -17.15 -2.17
N TYR A 156 7.22 -16.06 -2.67
CA TYR A 156 7.03 -15.79 -4.07
C TYR A 156 8.09 -14.83 -4.59
N ASP A 157 8.85 -15.29 -5.59
CA ASP A 157 9.86 -14.49 -6.25
C ASP A 157 9.22 -13.46 -7.19
N THR A 158 9.27 -12.20 -6.78
CA THR A 158 8.76 -11.05 -7.55
C THR A 158 9.72 -10.60 -8.65
N SER A 159 10.92 -11.18 -8.80
CA SER A 159 11.89 -10.80 -9.83
C SER A 159 11.31 -10.95 -11.25
N ASN A 160 10.58 -12.03 -11.51
CA ASN A 160 9.90 -12.26 -12.78
C ASN A 160 8.77 -11.25 -13.03
N ASP A 161 8.15 -10.71 -11.99
CA ASP A 161 7.12 -9.69 -12.13
C ASP A 161 7.74 -8.30 -12.35
N GLN A 162 8.91 -8.01 -11.76
CA GLN A 162 9.69 -6.81 -12.09
C GLN A 162 10.12 -6.83 -13.56
N ILE A 163 10.61 -7.97 -14.07
CA ILE A 163 10.96 -8.12 -15.50
C ILE A 163 9.75 -7.86 -16.39
N LYS A 164 8.56 -8.36 -16.01
CA LYS A 164 7.32 -8.06 -16.76
C LYS A 164 6.99 -6.57 -16.71
N MET A 165 7.15 -5.92 -15.56
CA MET A 165 6.93 -4.47 -15.43
C MET A 165 7.88 -3.67 -16.31
N ASP A 166 9.16 -4.05 -16.37
CA ASP A 166 10.15 -3.40 -17.22
C ASP A 166 9.79 -3.55 -18.70
N GLU A 167 9.34 -4.73 -19.13
CA GLU A 167 8.87 -4.95 -20.50
C GLU A 167 7.59 -4.18 -20.81
N ILE A 168 6.63 -4.11 -19.87
CA ILE A 168 5.41 -3.28 -20.01
C ILE A 168 5.79 -1.81 -20.15
N ASN A 169 6.69 -1.31 -19.30
CA ASN A 169 7.16 0.07 -19.36
C ASN A 169 7.85 0.38 -20.70
N ARG A 170 8.66 -0.56 -21.20
CA ARG A 170 9.28 -0.47 -22.53
C ARG A 170 8.22 -0.39 -23.63
N LEU A 171 7.23 -1.29 -23.60
CA LEU A 171 6.16 -1.36 -24.59
C LEU A 171 5.26 -0.12 -24.56
N LYS A 172 4.93 0.43 -23.39
CA LYS A 172 4.20 1.70 -23.24
C LYS A 172 4.95 2.88 -23.85
N GLY A 173 6.28 2.90 -23.73
CA GLY A 173 7.12 3.90 -24.38
C GLY A 173 7.09 3.82 -25.91
N ILE A 174 6.96 2.61 -26.46
CA ILE A 174 6.93 2.37 -27.92
C ILE A 174 5.51 2.57 -28.50
N TYR A 175 4.47 2.14 -27.78
CA TYR A 175 3.08 2.20 -28.23
C TYR A 175 2.17 2.87 -27.17
N PRO A 176 2.24 4.21 -27.03
CA PRO A 176 1.53 4.93 -25.97
C PRO A 176 -0.01 4.83 -26.03
N ASN A 177 -0.57 4.48 -27.19
CA ASN A 177 -2.01 4.36 -27.41
C ASN A 177 -2.55 2.92 -27.28
N MET A 178 -1.69 1.92 -27.01
CA MET A 178 -2.12 0.53 -26.83
C MET A 178 -2.28 0.18 -25.35
N LYS A 179 -3.38 -0.53 -25.04
CA LYS A 179 -3.56 -1.19 -23.75
C LYS A 179 -2.95 -2.59 -23.83
N PHE A 180 -1.97 -2.88 -22.98
CA PHE A 180 -1.36 -4.19 -22.89
C PHE A 180 -2.18 -5.08 -21.92
N PRO A 181 -2.61 -6.29 -22.34
CA PRO A 181 -3.40 -7.18 -21.49
C PRO A 181 -2.56 -7.79 -20.35
N TYR A 182 -3.26 -8.12 -19.26
CA TYR A 182 -2.74 -8.69 -18.01
C TYR A 182 -2.77 -10.22 -18.01
#